data_AF-A0A815BNH7-F1
#
_entry.id   AF-A0A815BNH7-F1
#
_cell.length_a   1.000
_cell.length_b   1.000
_cell.length_c   1.000
_cell.angle_alpha   90.00
_cell.angle_beta   90.00
_cell.angle_gamma   90.00
#
_symmetry.space_group_name_H-M   'P 1'
#
loop_
_entity.id
_entity.type
_entity.pdbx_description
1 polymer ?
#
loop_
_entity_poly.entity_id
_entity_poly.type
_entity_poly.pdbx_seq_one_letter_code
_entity_poly.pdbx_strand_id
1 'polypeptide(L)'
;MFGDNWNFQQDGGRPHIHRKTQDWCRTHLPYFIDKDHWPPNSPDLNPLDYCIWDEFVGASNWNLVTSKTTLINELKRSVKKIRPEVVFESCASWTNRLYRSKQTNGNCLNK
;
A
#
# COMPACT_ATOMS: atom_id res chain seq x y z
N MET A 1 -13.94 -1.00 14.53
CA MET A 1 -14.07 -1.22 13.08
C MET A 1 -14.26 0.14 12.42
N PHE A 2 -13.70 0.37 11.23
CA PHE A 2 -13.67 1.67 10.54
C PHE A 2 -15.03 2.15 9.98
N GLY A 3 -16.14 1.53 10.37
CA GLY A 3 -17.46 1.76 9.76
C GLY A 3 -17.47 1.42 8.27
N ASP A 4 -18.36 2.05 7.51
CA ASP A 4 -18.47 1.89 6.05
C ASP A 4 -17.77 3.02 5.26
N ASN A 5 -17.16 3.98 5.96
CA ASN A 5 -16.53 5.14 5.33
C ASN A 5 -15.04 4.92 5.05
N TRP A 6 -14.71 3.91 4.24
CA TRP A 6 -13.34 3.62 3.84
C TRP A 6 -13.27 3.07 2.42
N ASN A 7 -12.13 3.27 1.77
CA ASN A 7 -11.86 2.78 0.42
C ASN A 7 -10.77 1.71 0.47
N PHE A 8 -10.98 0.61 -0.24
CA PHE A 8 -9.95 -0.38 -0.49
C PHE A 8 -9.09 0.02 -1.70
N GLN A 9 -7.77 0.06 -1.50
CA GLN A 9 -6.79 0.34 -2.54
C GLN A 9 -5.81 -0.84 -2.62
N GLN A 10 -5.55 -1.32 -3.83
CA GLN A 10 -4.55 -2.36 -4.11
C GLN A 10 -3.91 -2.11 -5.48
N ASP A 11 -2.68 -2.60 -5.67
CA ASP A 11 -1.93 -2.48 -6.92
C ASP A 11 -2.51 -3.37 -8.05
N GLY A 12 -2.13 -3.05 -9.28
CA GLY A 12 -2.59 -3.72 -10.51
C GLY A 12 -2.00 -5.12 -10.80
N GLY A 13 -1.57 -5.87 -9.78
CA GLY A 13 -1.06 -7.24 -9.95
C GLY A 13 -2.06 -8.16 -10.65
N ARG A 14 -1.59 -9.13 -11.46
CA ARG A 14 -2.46 -10.03 -12.27
C ARG A 14 -3.61 -10.67 -11.48
N PRO A 15 -3.41 -11.20 -10.25
CA PRO A 15 -4.50 -11.75 -9.46
C PRO A 15 -5.52 -10.68 -9.01
N HIS A 16 -5.07 -9.45 -8.80
CA HIS A 16 -5.88 -8.35 -8.28
C HIS A 16 -6.82 -7.81 -9.35
N ILE A 17 -6.34 -7.70 -10.60
CA ILE A 17 -7.13 -7.24 -11.76
C ILE A 17 -8.02 -8.33 -12.38
N HIS A 18 -7.89 -9.59 -11.94
CA HIS A 18 -8.68 -10.69 -12.48
C HIS A 18 -10.17 -10.49 -12.18
N ARG A 19 -11.04 -10.81 -13.15
CA ARG A 19 -12.49 -10.62 -13.06
C ARG A 19 -13.10 -11.12 -11.75
N LYS A 20 -12.76 -12.35 -11.33
CA LYS A 20 -13.27 -12.95 -10.08
C LYS A 20 -12.92 -12.11 -8.84
N THR A 21 -11.72 -11.54 -8.79
CA THR A 21 -11.27 -10.71 -7.66
C THR A 21 -12.02 -9.37 -7.67
N GLN A 22 -12.11 -8.72 -8.83
CA GLN A 22 -12.83 -7.46 -9.00
C GLN A 22 -14.32 -7.58 -8.65
N ASP A 23 -14.97 -8.68 -9.08
CA ASP A 23 -16.38 -8.96 -8.78
C ASP A 23 -16.60 -9.22 -7.29
N TRP A 24 -15.67 -9.93 -6.65
CA TRP A 24 -15.70 -10.15 -5.21
C TRP A 24 -15.56 -8.82 -4.46
N CYS A 25 -14.57 -7.99 -4.82
CA CYS A 25 -14.36 -6.67 -4.22
C CYS A 25 -15.60 -5.78 -4.34
N ARG A 26 -16.21 -5.71 -5.53
CA ARG A 26 -17.42 -4.91 -5.78
C ARG A 26 -18.62 -5.36 -4.93
N THR A 27 -18.69 -6.65 -4.60
CA THR A 27 -19.82 -7.23 -3.84
C THR A 27 -19.64 -7.08 -2.32
N HIS A 28 -18.40 -7.08 -1.84
CA HIS A 28 -18.09 -7.23 -0.40
C HIS A 28 -17.43 -6.01 0.26
N LEU A 29 -16.91 -5.06 -0.52
CA LEU A 29 -16.24 -3.88 0.01
C LEU A 29 -17.14 -2.64 -0.18
N PRO A 30 -17.23 -1.74 0.81
CA PRO A 30 -18.09 -0.56 0.70
C PRO A 30 -17.65 0.35 -0.45
N TYR A 31 -16.33 0.55 -0.59
CA TYR A 31 -15.72 1.24 -1.72
C TYR A 31 -14.38 0.58 -2.07
N PHE A 32 -14.05 0.52 -3.35
CA PHE A 32 -12.76 0.00 -3.83
C PHE A 32 -12.34 0.71 -5.11
N ILE A 33 -11.02 0.91 -5.28
CA ILE A 33 -10.45 1.42 -6.52
C ILE A 33 -10.28 0.23 -7.48
N ASP A 34 -11.09 0.19 -8.53
CA ASP A 34 -11.03 -0.88 -9.51
C ASP A 34 -9.83 -0.78 -10.45
N LYS A 35 -9.62 -1.87 -11.21
CA LYS A 35 -8.49 -2.00 -12.14
C LYS A 35 -8.43 -0.90 -13.22
N ASP A 36 -9.55 -0.25 -13.53
CA ASP A 36 -9.64 0.77 -14.57
C ASP A 36 -9.38 2.17 -14.00
N HIS A 37 -9.53 2.34 -12.69
CA HIS A 37 -9.20 3.56 -11.96
C HIS A 37 -7.79 3.56 -11.37
N TRP A 38 -7.19 2.39 -11.12
CA TRP A 38 -5.80 2.30 -10.65
C TRP A 38 -4.79 2.40 -11.81
N PRO A 39 -3.87 3.38 -11.80
CA PRO A 39 -2.88 3.50 -12.86
C PRO A 39 -1.84 2.36 -12.79
N PRO A 40 -1.50 1.72 -13.91
CA PRO A 40 -0.51 0.65 -13.92
C PRO A 40 0.87 1.17 -13.50
N ASN A 41 1.70 0.30 -12.92
CA ASN A 41 3.10 0.58 -12.55
C ASN A 41 3.30 1.88 -11.74
N SER A 42 2.41 2.15 -10.78
CA SER A 42 2.41 3.41 -10.01
C SER A 42 2.74 3.23 -8.52
N PRO A 43 3.96 2.77 -8.16
CA PRO A 43 4.36 2.65 -6.75
C PRO A 43 4.35 4.01 -6.03
N ASP A 44 4.57 5.11 -6.76
CA ASP A 44 4.50 6.49 -6.24
C ASP A 44 3.11 6.87 -5.69
N LEU A 45 2.08 6.10 -6.04
CA LEU A 45 0.70 6.29 -5.62
C LEU A 45 0.22 5.25 -4.62
N ASN A 46 1.04 4.27 -4.24
CA ASN A 46 0.67 3.28 -3.24
C ASN A 46 1.32 3.61 -1.87
N PRO A 47 0.53 3.95 -0.83
CA PRO A 47 1.04 4.24 0.52
C PRO A 47 2.00 3.20 1.10
N LEU A 48 1.78 1.93 0.75
CA LEU A 48 2.69 0.87 1.16
C LEU A 48 4.05 1.00 0.47
N ASP A 49 4.07 1.25 -0.84
CA ASP A 49 5.28 1.24 -1.66
C ASP A 49 6.14 2.49 -1.48
N TYR A 50 5.55 3.68 -1.37
CA TYR A 50 6.35 4.91 -1.24
C TYR A 50 6.76 5.26 0.19
N CYS A 51 6.31 4.49 1.21
CA CYS A 51 6.58 4.82 2.62
C CYS A 51 6.62 3.60 3.54
N ILE A 52 5.53 2.84 3.67
CA ILE A 52 5.42 1.85 4.77
C ILE A 52 6.44 0.71 4.62
N TRP A 53 6.74 0.27 3.40
CA TRP A 53 7.76 -0.77 3.19
C TRP A 53 9.16 -0.30 3.58
N ASP A 54 9.53 0.95 3.31
CA ASP A 54 10.84 1.50 3.71
C ASP A 54 10.97 1.58 5.24
N GLU A 55 9.93 2.06 5.92
CA GLU A 55 9.84 2.10 7.39
C GLU A 55 9.94 0.71 7.99
N PHE A 56 9.26 -0.25 7.37
CA PHE A 56 9.27 -1.64 7.79
C PHE A 56 10.64 -2.30 7.63
N VAL A 57 11.31 -2.07 6.50
CA VAL A 57 12.66 -2.57 6.24
C VAL A 57 13.66 -1.93 7.21
N GLY A 58 13.55 -0.62 7.46
CA GLY A 58 14.41 0.10 8.40
C GLY A 58 14.21 -0.33 9.86
N ALA A 59 13.00 -0.73 10.24
CA ALA A 59 12.72 -1.26 11.58
C ALA A 59 13.25 -2.69 11.80
N SER A 60 13.52 -3.42 10.70
CA SER A 60 13.85 -4.84 10.70
C SER A 60 15.35 -5.11 10.88
N ASN A 61 15.67 -6.11 11.69
CA ASN A 61 17.02 -6.64 11.86
C ASN A 61 17.15 -7.96 11.06
N TRP A 62 17.54 -7.81 9.81
CA TRP A 62 17.66 -8.94 8.87
C TRP A 62 18.73 -9.96 9.27
N ASN A 63 19.69 -9.59 10.13
CA ASN A 63 20.70 -10.53 10.65
C ASN A 63 20.09 -11.61 11.56
N LEU A 64 18.89 -11.39 12.11
CA LEU A 64 18.17 -12.37 12.91
C LEU A 64 17.38 -13.38 12.05
N VAL A 65 17.24 -13.11 10.75
CA VAL A 65 16.39 -13.88 9.84
C VAL A 65 17.20 -15.00 9.19
N THR A 66 16.98 -16.21 9.68
CA THR A 66 17.67 -17.45 9.25
C THR A 66 16.71 -18.57 8.90
N SER A 67 15.41 -18.38 9.16
CA SER A 67 14.36 -19.36 8.95
C SER A 67 13.02 -18.64 8.74
N LYS A 68 12.01 -19.38 8.27
CA LYS A 68 10.63 -18.88 8.20
C LYS A 68 10.11 -18.41 9.57
N THR A 69 10.45 -19.12 10.65
CA THR A 69 10.02 -18.77 12.01
C THR A 69 10.65 -17.46 12.47
N THR A 70 11.96 -17.30 12.27
CA THR A 70 12.65 -16.06 12.64
C THR A 70 12.22 -14.89 11.77
N LEU A 71 11.92 -15.12 10.48
CA LEU A 71 11.27 -14.13 9.61
C LEU A 71 9.92 -13.67 10.20
N ILE A 72 8.98 -14.58 10.46
CA ILE A 72 7.65 -14.22 10.97
C ILE A 72 7.75 -13.43 12.30
N ASN A 73 8.64 -13.84 13.20
CA ASN A 73 8.86 -13.15 14.47
C ASN A 73 9.42 -11.75 14.25
N GLU A 74 10.38 -11.62 13.34
CA GLU A 74 11.00 -10.34 13.01
C GLU A 74 9.98 -9.39 12.36
N LEU A 75 9.18 -9.86 11.41
CA LEU A 75 8.11 -9.07 10.78
C LEU A 75 7.13 -8.54 11.84
N LYS A 76 6.66 -9.40 12.76
CA LYS A 76 5.76 -9.00 13.86
C LYS A 76 6.39 -7.97 14.80
N ARG A 77 7.70 -8.06 15.04
CA ARG A 77 8.45 -7.13 15.87
C ARG A 77 8.59 -5.78 15.16
N SER A 78 8.93 -5.78 13.89
CA SER A 78 9.14 -4.57 13.08
C SER A 78 7.87 -3.77 12.89
N VAL A 79 6.73 -4.40 12.61
CA VAL A 79 5.43 -3.68 12.50
C VAL A 79 5.13 -2.89 13.79
N LYS A 80 5.42 -3.46 14.97
CA LYS A 80 5.17 -2.78 16.26
C LYS A 80 6.06 -1.57 16.52
N LYS A 81 7.14 -1.40 15.74
CA LYS A 81 8.05 -0.26 15.85
C LYS A 81 7.65 0.90 14.94
N ILE A 82 6.83 0.64 13.92
CA ILE A 82 6.33 1.69 13.04
C ILE A 82 5.37 2.56 13.86
N ARG A 83 5.63 3.86 13.88
CA ARG A 83 4.78 4.82 14.57
C ARG A 83 3.41 4.89 13.88
N PRO A 84 2.28 4.86 14.61
CA PRO A 84 0.96 4.99 14.00
C PRO A 84 0.81 6.25 13.13
N GLU A 85 1.46 7.35 13.52
CA GLU A 85 1.47 8.62 12.80
C GLU A 85 1.98 8.45 11.37
N VAL A 86 3.00 7.62 11.15
CA VAL A 86 3.57 7.36 9.82
C VAL A 86 2.54 6.71 8.88
N VAL A 87 1.67 5.85 9.42
CA VAL A 87 0.57 5.25 8.63
C VAL A 87 -0.43 6.33 8.22
N PHE A 88 -0.82 7.20 9.15
CA PHE A 88 -1.77 8.28 8.88
C PHE A 88 -1.19 9.32 7.91
N GLU A 89 0.07 9.72 8.10
CA GLU A 89 0.80 10.66 7.24
C GLU A 89 0.97 10.11 5.82
N SER A 90 1.32 8.82 5.69
CA SER A 90 1.39 8.15 4.39
C SER A 90 0.04 8.24 3.68
N CYS A 91 -1.06 7.78 4.32
CA CYS A 91 -2.40 7.87 3.74
C CYS A 91 -2.82 9.31 3.41
N ALA A 92 -2.54 10.28 4.28
CA ALA A 92 -2.87 11.69 4.06
C ALA A 92 -2.11 12.30 2.87
N SER A 93 -0.90 11.81 2.58
CA SER A 93 -0.09 12.28 1.45
C SER A 93 -0.61 11.84 0.07
N TRP A 94 -1.50 10.83 0.03
CA TRP A 94 -1.95 10.19 -1.21
C TRP A 94 -2.60 11.16 -2.20
N THR A 95 -3.49 12.04 -1.73
CA THR A 95 -4.17 13.04 -2.59
C THR A 95 -3.20 14.06 -3.19
N ASN A 96 -2.21 14.50 -2.41
CA ASN A 96 -1.14 15.38 -2.90
C ASN A 96 -0.28 14.66 -3.95
N ARG A 97 0.02 13.37 -3.77
CA ARG A 97 0.76 12.57 -4.75
C ARG A 97 -0.04 12.39 -6.04
N LEU A 98 -1.35 12.15 -5.97
CA LEU A 98 -2.23 12.12 -7.16
C LEU A 98 -2.20 13.47 -7.91
N TYR A 99 -2.29 14.58 -7.19
CA TYR A 99 -2.22 15.91 -7.78
C TYR A 99 -0.89 16.14 -8.50
N ARG A 100 0.23 15.79 -7.85
CA ARG A 100 1.56 15.86 -8.46
C ARG A 100 1.67 14.96 -9.70
N SER A 101 1.13 13.74 -9.65
CA SER A 101 1.14 12.81 -10.78
C SER A 101 0.39 13.39 -11.98
N LYS A 102 -0.75 14.05 -11.73
CA LYS A 102 -1.46 14.78 -12.77
C LYS A 102 -0.62 15.93 -13.36
N GLN A 103 0.04 16.73 -12.51
CA GLN A 103 0.90 17.83 -12.97
C GLN A 103 2.10 17.35 -13.80
N THR A 104 2.59 16.15 -13.51
CA THR A 104 3.70 15.53 -14.26
C THR A 104 3.22 14.72 -15.46
N ASN A 105 1.95 14.80 -15.87
CA ASN A 105 1.34 14.00 -16.93
C ASN A 105 1.55 12.47 -16.74
N GLY A 106 1.48 12.02 -15.49
CA GLY A 106 1.66 10.61 -15.12
C GLY A 106 3.12 10.15 -14.99
N ASN A 107 4.11 11.06 -15.11
CA ASN A 107 5.51 10.70 -14.87
C ASN A 107 5.79 10.46 -13.37
N CYS A 108 6.79 9.62 -13.08
CA CYS A 108 7.23 9.31 -11.72
C CYS A 108 7.55 10.57 -10.90
N LEU A 109 7.23 10.54 -9.61
CA LEU A 109 7.28 11.68 -8.70
C LEU A 109 8.63 11.90 -8.03
N ASN A 110 9.42 10.83 -7.95
CA ASN A 110 10.76 10.84 -7.35
C ASN A 110 11.78 10.78 -8.49
N LYS A 111 12.19 11.95 -8.98
CA LYS A 111 13.42 12.14 -9.76
C LYS A 111 14.40 12.96 -8.93
#